data_AF-A0A8T4EJ07-F1
#
_entry.id   AF-A0A8T4EJ07-F1
#
_cell.length_a   1.000
_cell.length_b   1.000
_cell.length_c   1.000
_cell.angle_alpha   90.00
_cell.angle_beta   90.00
_cell.angle_gamma   90.00
#
_symmetry.space_group_name_H-M   'P 1'
#
loop_
_entity.id
_entity.type
_entity.pdbx_description
1 polymer ?
#
loop_
_entity_poly.entity_id
_entity_poly.type
_entity_poly.pdbx_seq_one_letter_code
_entity_poly.pdbx_strand_id
1 'polypeptide(L)'
;ELEKLYGKKITLAERELVEQSDEIVAHAKGHDAALLVIGDPLTATTHLDIIMRARKENVKVGVVHNASITSAVGITGLQVYKFGKTVTIPFPEINFKPEIFYEVLKQNMILGLHTLLLLDLKPKESKFMTIAQAIETLLGIEGKRKEDVFNERTMCIGCARVGSEGQKIAYGTAGHLKKVDFGKPPYSLIVPGELHFMEEEALAIWKLPDGKTEPNQKI
;
A
#
# COMPACT_ATOMS: atom_id res chain seq x y z
N GLU A 1 9.58 -12.54 -18.85
CA GLU A 1 10.39 -13.27 -17.85
C GLU A 1 9.62 -14.42 -17.20
N LEU A 2 8.43 -14.16 -16.62
CA LEU A 2 7.62 -15.21 -15.97
C LEU A 2 7.23 -16.36 -16.90
N GLU A 3 6.83 -16.11 -18.15
CA GLU A 3 6.50 -17.18 -19.11
C GLU A 3 7.70 -18.10 -19.38
N LYS A 4 8.90 -17.52 -19.47
CA LYS A 4 10.16 -18.27 -19.65
C LYS A 4 10.50 -19.09 -18.42
N LEU A 5 10.28 -18.53 -17.22
CA LEU A 5 10.50 -19.22 -15.95
C LEU A 5 9.57 -20.43 -15.78
N TYR A 6 8.28 -20.26 -16.07
CA TYR A 6 7.28 -21.31 -15.89
C TYR A 6 7.16 -22.26 -17.07
N GLY A 7 7.78 -21.94 -18.21
CA GLY A 7 7.62 -22.70 -19.46
C GLY A 7 6.17 -22.76 -19.94
N LYS A 8 5.33 -21.81 -19.52
CA LYS A 8 3.90 -21.75 -19.83
C LYS A 8 3.55 -20.34 -20.31
N LYS A 9 2.61 -20.26 -21.25
CA LYS A 9 2.00 -18.99 -21.65
C LYS A 9 1.22 -18.42 -20.48
N ILE A 10 1.39 -17.12 -20.22
CA ILE A 10 0.67 -16.39 -19.18
C ILE A 10 -0.25 -15.40 -19.87
N THR A 11 -1.53 -15.51 -19.57
CA THR A 11 -2.53 -14.52 -20.00
C THR A 11 -2.61 -13.43 -18.95
N LEU A 12 -2.44 -12.17 -19.36
CA LEU A 12 -2.65 -11.04 -18.47
C LEU A 12 -4.13 -10.97 -18.06
N ALA A 13 -4.40 -11.08 -16.76
CA ALA A 13 -5.75 -10.96 -16.22
C ALA A 13 -6.03 -9.51 -15.83
N GLU A 14 -6.81 -8.81 -16.64
CA GLU A 14 -7.24 -7.44 -16.34
C GLU A 14 -8.31 -7.42 -15.24
N ARG A 15 -8.53 -6.23 -14.66
CA ARG A 15 -9.47 -6.03 -13.55
C ARG A 15 -10.86 -6.58 -13.86
N GLU A 16 -11.34 -6.36 -15.09
CA GLU A 16 -12.64 -6.82 -15.56
C GLU A 16 -12.75 -8.35 -15.50
N LEU A 17 -11.70 -9.07 -15.92
CA LEU A 17 -11.64 -10.53 -15.87
C LEU A 17 -11.62 -11.05 -14.42
N VAL A 18 -10.89 -10.37 -13.53
CA VAL A 18 -10.76 -10.75 -12.12
C VAL A 18 -12.04 -10.46 -11.33
N GLU A 19 -12.73 -9.35 -11.60
CA GLU A 19 -13.99 -8.99 -10.93
C GLU A 19 -15.20 -9.77 -11.45
N GLN A 20 -15.23 -10.11 -12.75
CA GLN A 20 -16.28 -10.96 -13.30
C GLN A 20 -16.01 -12.43 -13.00
N SER A 21 -14.76 -12.89 -12.97
CA SER A 21 -14.24 -14.21 -12.54
C SER A 21 -14.90 -15.49 -13.07
N ASP A 22 -16.06 -15.42 -13.71
CA ASP A 22 -16.86 -16.55 -14.18
C ASP A 22 -16.09 -17.33 -15.24
N GLU A 23 -15.32 -16.65 -16.09
CA GLU A 23 -14.44 -17.28 -17.08
C GLU A 23 -13.31 -18.09 -16.42
N ILE A 24 -12.68 -17.55 -15.37
CA ILE A 24 -11.61 -18.23 -14.62
C ILE A 24 -12.17 -19.49 -13.96
N VAL A 25 -13.33 -19.37 -13.31
CA VAL A 25 -13.99 -20.48 -12.62
C VAL A 25 -14.48 -21.54 -13.62
N ALA A 26 -15.07 -21.12 -14.75
CA ALA A 26 -15.52 -22.03 -15.79
C ALA A 26 -14.36 -22.84 -16.39
N HIS A 27 -13.23 -22.19 -16.67
CA HIS A 27 -12.03 -22.87 -17.16
C HIS A 27 -11.49 -23.89 -16.14
N ALA A 28 -11.54 -23.54 -14.85
CA ALA A 28 -11.04 -24.37 -13.75
C ALA A 28 -11.92 -25.61 -13.45
N LYS A 29 -13.11 -25.74 -14.03
CA LYS A 29 -13.95 -26.95 -13.88
C LYS A 29 -13.35 -28.19 -14.56
N GLY A 30 -12.62 -27.99 -15.66
CA GLY A 30 -12.05 -29.08 -16.46
C GLY A 30 -10.52 -29.14 -16.45
N HIS A 31 -9.85 -28.16 -15.86
CA HIS A 31 -8.40 -27.99 -15.94
C HIS A 31 -7.83 -27.37 -14.66
N ASP A 32 -6.55 -27.60 -14.40
CA ASP A 32 -5.82 -26.84 -13.39
C ASP A 32 -5.55 -25.41 -13.87
N ALA A 33 -6.00 -24.43 -13.10
CA ALA A 33 -5.79 -23.01 -13.39
C ALA A 33 -5.04 -22.33 -12.23
N ALA A 34 -4.18 -21.36 -12.54
CA ALA A 34 -3.45 -20.57 -11.56
C ALA A 34 -3.66 -19.07 -11.84
N LEU A 35 -4.08 -18.32 -10.82
CA LEU A 35 -4.17 -16.86 -10.85
C LEU A 35 -2.96 -16.28 -10.10
N LEU A 36 -2.05 -15.65 -10.84
CA LEU A 36 -0.88 -14.99 -10.27
C LEU A 36 -1.23 -13.55 -9.93
N VAL A 37 -0.99 -13.15 -8.68
CA VAL A 37 -1.29 -11.81 -8.16
C VAL A 37 -0.05 -11.21 -7.52
N ILE A 38 0.03 -9.88 -7.51
CA ILE A 38 1.13 -9.17 -6.84
C ILE A 38 0.87 -9.21 -5.33
N GLY A 39 1.92 -9.56 -4.57
CA GLY A 39 1.84 -9.67 -3.12
C GLY A 39 1.14 -10.96 -2.67
N ASP A 40 0.38 -10.87 -1.58
CA ASP A 40 -0.35 -12.00 -1.01
C ASP A 40 -1.83 -11.99 -1.46
N PRO A 41 -2.38 -13.08 -2.02
CA PRO A 41 -3.72 -13.10 -2.61
C PRO A 41 -4.84 -12.63 -1.69
N LEU A 42 -4.76 -12.87 -0.39
CA LEU A 42 -5.86 -12.56 0.53
C LEU A 42 -5.70 -11.23 1.27
N THR A 43 -4.69 -10.44 0.91
CA THR A 43 -4.61 -9.04 1.37
C THR A 43 -5.66 -8.16 0.69
N ALA A 44 -6.04 -8.46 -0.56
CA ALA A 44 -7.09 -7.76 -1.30
C ALA A 44 -8.42 -8.54 -1.27
N THR A 45 -9.51 -7.86 -0.94
CA THR A 45 -10.84 -8.48 -0.78
C THR A 45 -11.41 -9.05 -2.09
N THR A 46 -11.02 -8.50 -3.25
CA THR A 46 -11.52 -8.93 -4.57
C THR A 46 -11.22 -10.41 -4.87
N HIS A 47 -10.08 -10.93 -4.41
CA HIS A 47 -9.72 -12.33 -4.66
C HIS A 47 -10.55 -13.32 -3.82
N LEU A 48 -11.13 -12.87 -2.70
CA LEU A 48 -12.02 -13.70 -1.90
C LEU A 48 -13.32 -14.01 -2.65
N ASP A 49 -13.83 -13.07 -3.46
CA ASP A 49 -15.03 -13.31 -4.29
C ASP A 49 -14.81 -14.47 -5.27
N ILE A 50 -13.64 -14.53 -5.92
CA ILE A 50 -13.27 -15.61 -6.84
C ILE A 50 -13.31 -16.96 -6.12
N ILE A 51 -12.75 -17.05 -4.91
CA ILE A 51 -12.76 -18.27 -4.10
C ILE A 51 -14.20 -18.69 -3.77
N MET A 52 -15.06 -17.72 -3.42
CA MET A 52 -16.46 -17.99 -3.09
C MET A 52 -17.25 -18.48 -4.30
N ARG A 53 -17.02 -17.91 -5.50
CA ARG A 53 -17.66 -18.39 -6.74
C ARG A 53 -17.16 -19.76 -7.15
N ALA A 54 -15.85 -20.00 -7.10
CA ALA A 54 -15.27 -21.32 -7.37
C ALA A 54 -15.88 -22.40 -6.46
N ARG A 55 -16.04 -22.11 -5.17
CA ARG A 55 -16.70 -23.02 -4.22
C ARG A 55 -18.16 -23.31 -4.56
N LYS A 56 -18.94 -22.29 -4.95
CA LYS A 56 -20.34 -22.47 -5.38
C LYS A 56 -20.45 -23.39 -6.61
N GLU A 57 -19.46 -23.33 -7.48
CA GLU A 57 -19.36 -24.14 -8.70
C GLU A 57 -18.62 -25.49 -8.49
N ASN A 58 -18.39 -25.89 -7.23
CA ASN A 58 -17.68 -27.13 -6.84
C ASN A 58 -16.24 -27.24 -7.41
N VAL A 59 -15.59 -26.12 -7.69
CA VAL A 59 -14.18 -26.06 -8.09
C VAL A 59 -13.31 -26.01 -6.83
N LYS A 60 -12.33 -26.92 -6.73
CA LYS A 60 -11.36 -26.92 -5.63
C LYS A 60 -10.39 -25.75 -5.78
N VAL A 61 -10.14 -25.04 -4.69
CA VAL A 61 -9.23 -23.88 -4.67
C VAL A 61 -8.15 -24.08 -3.62
N GLY A 62 -6.89 -23.92 -4.02
CA GLY A 62 -5.74 -23.80 -3.14
C GLY A 62 -5.23 -22.35 -3.13
N VAL A 63 -4.77 -21.87 -1.97
CA VAL A 63 -4.15 -20.55 -1.83
C VAL A 63 -2.67 -20.76 -1.50
N VAL A 64 -1.79 -20.13 -2.27
CA VAL A 64 -0.36 -20.08 -2.01
C VAL A 64 -0.02 -18.66 -1.55
N HIS A 65 0.42 -18.55 -0.29
CA HIS A 65 0.74 -17.28 0.33
C HIS A 65 2.08 -16.71 -0.15
N ASN A 66 2.24 -15.39 0.00
CA ASN A 66 3.47 -14.69 -0.33
C ASN A 66 3.71 -13.49 0.61
N ALA A 67 4.80 -12.74 0.40
CA ALA A 67 5.03 -11.47 1.06
C ALA A 67 3.94 -10.44 0.69
N SER A 68 3.57 -9.61 1.64
CA SER A 68 2.60 -8.52 1.46
C SER A 68 3.17 -7.21 2.00
N ILE A 69 2.74 -6.08 1.46
CA ILE A 69 3.11 -4.77 2.01
C ILE A 69 2.69 -4.65 3.48
N THR A 70 1.62 -5.33 3.90
CA THR A 70 1.12 -5.31 5.28
C THR A 70 2.10 -5.89 6.29
N SER A 71 2.94 -6.86 5.89
CA SER A 71 4.00 -7.42 6.73
C SER A 71 5.36 -6.80 6.42
N ALA A 72 5.65 -6.51 5.15
CA ALA A 72 6.92 -5.98 4.70
C ALA A 72 7.24 -4.59 5.26
N VAL A 73 6.22 -3.80 5.67
CA VAL A 73 6.42 -2.51 6.36
C VAL A 73 7.21 -2.62 7.66
N GLY A 74 7.38 -3.82 8.23
CA GLY A 74 8.29 -4.07 9.34
C GLY A 74 9.75 -3.66 9.04
N ILE A 75 10.14 -3.58 7.76
CA ILE A 75 11.46 -3.05 7.34
C ILE A 75 11.69 -1.61 7.82
N THR A 76 10.62 -0.85 8.09
CA THR A 76 10.71 0.52 8.61
C THR A 76 11.17 0.58 10.06
N GLY A 77 11.19 -0.56 10.77
CA GLY A 77 11.48 -0.64 12.20
C GLY A 77 10.24 -0.51 13.09
N LEU A 78 9.09 -0.17 12.52
CA LEU A 78 7.82 -0.16 13.25
C LEU A 78 7.34 -1.58 13.55
N GLN A 79 6.78 -1.75 14.75
CA GLN A 79 6.20 -3.01 15.21
C GLN A 79 4.91 -3.28 14.44
N VAL A 80 4.90 -4.33 13.62
CA VAL A 80 3.78 -4.66 12.74
C VAL A 80 2.46 -4.82 13.51
N TYR A 81 2.50 -5.34 14.74
CA TYR A 81 1.31 -5.50 15.58
C TYR A 81 0.73 -4.20 16.15
N LYS A 82 1.45 -3.06 16.04
CA LYS A 82 0.95 -1.73 16.41
C LYS A 82 0.29 -0.98 15.26
N PHE A 83 0.20 -1.58 14.08
CA PHE A 83 -0.58 -1.01 12.98
C PHE A 83 -2.07 -1.18 13.24
N GLY A 84 -2.80 -0.08 13.11
CA GLY A 84 -4.26 -0.06 13.18
C GLY A 84 -4.90 -0.37 11.83
N LYS A 85 -6.09 0.17 11.61
CA LYS A 85 -6.82 -0.05 10.36
C LYS A 85 -6.03 0.54 9.19
N THR A 86 -5.70 -0.30 8.20
CA THR A 86 -5.11 0.12 6.92
C THR A 86 -6.18 0.70 6.01
N VAL A 87 -5.85 1.74 5.24
CA VAL A 87 -6.79 2.40 4.32
C VAL A 87 -6.07 2.92 3.08
N THR A 88 -6.80 3.06 1.97
CA THR A 88 -6.29 3.61 0.70
C THR A 88 -6.67 5.07 0.54
N ILE A 89 -5.74 5.89 0.05
CA ILE A 89 -6.00 7.27 -0.41
C ILE A 89 -6.28 7.21 -1.92
N PRO A 90 -7.54 7.38 -2.38
CA PRO A 90 -7.90 7.38 -3.79
C PRO A 90 -7.48 8.67 -4.48
N PHE A 91 -7.27 8.62 -5.80
CA PHE A 91 -7.16 9.85 -6.57
C PHE A 91 -8.41 10.74 -6.39
N PRO A 92 -8.26 12.06 -6.24
CA PRO A 92 -9.41 12.95 -6.18
C PRO A 92 -10.13 12.95 -7.52
N GLU A 93 -11.44 12.70 -7.51
CA GLU A 93 -12.29 12.78 -8.70
C GLU A 93 -13.33 13.89 -8.54
N ILE A 94 -13.82 14.44 -9.66
CA ILE A 94 -14.66 15.65 -9.68
C ILE A 94 -15.89 15.50 -8.75
N ASN A 95 -16.52 14.32 -8.75
CA ASN A 95 -17.73 14.02 -7.99
C ASN A 95 -17.51 12.96 -6.89
N PHE A 96 -16.26 12.57 -6.62
CA PHE A 96 -15.94 11.55 -5.62
C PHE A 96 -14.72 11.97 -4.81
N LYS A 97 -14.98 12.49 -3.62
CA LYS A 97 -13.97 12.94 -2.65
C LYS A 97 -14.20 12.25 -1.31
N PRO A 98 -14.00 10.92 -1.24
CA PRO A 98 -14.14 10.23 0.04
C PRO A 98 -13.08 10.77 1.00
N GLU A 99 -13.46 11.07 2.24
CA GLU A 99 -12.53 11.50 3.29
C GLU A 99 -12.36 10.42 4.37
N ILE A 100 -12.87 9.21 4.12
CA ILE A 100 -12.85 8.09 5.07
C ILE A 100 -11.43 7.70 5.48
N PHE A 101 -10.44 7.87 4.61
CA PHE A 101 -9.04 7.59 4.94
C PHE A 101 -8.49 8.57 5.99
N TYR A 102 -8.98 9.81 6.01
CA TYR A 102 -8.64 10.80 7.01
C TYR A 102 -9.25 10.45 8.37
N GLU A 103 -10.51 9.98 8.39
CA GLU A 103 -11.16 9.48 9.60
C GLU A 103 -10.43 8.27 10.19
N VAL A 104 -10.02 7.33 9.33
CA VAL A 104 -9.26 6.15 9.77
C VAL A 104 -7.91 6.57 10.35
N LEU A 105 -7.19 7.49 9.70
CA LEU A 105 -5.95 8.04 10.22
C LEU A 105 -6.17 8.66 11.62
N LYS A 106 -7.19 9.52 11.76
CA LYS A 106 -7.56 10.14 13.03
C LYS A 106 -7.83 9.10 14.12
N GLN A 107 -8.63 8.08 13.82
CA GLN A 107 -8.96 7.02 14.77
C GLN A 107 -7.74 6.24 15.23
N ASN A 108 -6.86 5.85 14.30
CA ASN A 108 -5.61 5.18 14.65
C ASN A 108 -4.71 6.07 15.52
N MET A 109 -4.58 7.36 15.18
CA MET A 109 -3.78 8.31 15.97
C MET A 109 -4.32 8.48 17.40
N ILE A 110 -5.65 8.58 17.59
CA ILE A 110 -6.28 8.63 18.92
C ILE A 110 -5.95 7.39 19.75
N LEU A 111 -5.82 6.23 19.11
CA LEU A 111 -5.50 4.96 19.76
C LEU A 111 -3.99 4.69 19.87
N GLY A 112 -3.14 5.63 19.46
CA GLY A 112 -1.68 5.45 19.44
C GLY A 112 -1.18 4.43 18.41
N LEU A 113 -2.00 4.05 17.42
CA LEU A 113 -1.69 3.03 16.41
C LEU A 113 -1.03 3.66 15.17
N HIS A 114 -0.11 2.92 14.54
CA HIS A 114 0.44 3.31 13.24
C HIS A 114 -0.59 3.12 12.14
N THR A 115 -0.60 4.01 11.14
CA THR A 115 -1.50 3.92 9.99
C THR A 115 -0.71 3.65 8.73
N LEU A 116 -0.94 2.49 8.11
CA LEU A 116 -0.50 2.22 6.74
C LEU A 116 -1.52 2.81 5.77
N LEU A 117 -1.09 3.81 4.99
CA LEU A 117 -1.86 4.44 3.94
C LEU A 117 -1.38 3.88 2.59
N LEU A 118 -2.21 3.06 1.97
CA LEU A 118 -2.00 2.59 0.61
C LEU A 118 -2.33 3.75 -0.36
N LEU A 119 -1.53 3.90 -1.41
CA LEU A 119 -1.72 4.97 -2.38
C LEU A 119 -2.30 4.41 -3.67
N ASP A 120 -3.32 5.08 -4.19
CA ASP A 120 -4.07 4.62 -5.35
C ASP A 120 -3.18 4.54 -6.61
N LEU A 121 -3.53 3.58 -7.47
CA LEU A 121 -2.79 3.27 -8.68
C LEU A 121 -3.75 2.88 -9.80
N LYS A 122 -3.50 3.45 -10.98
CA LYS A 122 -4.20 3.16 -12.23
C LYS A 122 -3.15 2.73 -13.27
N PRO A 123 -2.69 1.45 -13.23
CA PRO A 123 -1.57 0.99 -14.06
C PRO A 123 -1.83 1.09 -15.56
N LYS A 124 -3.09 0.89 -16.01
CA LYS A 124 -3.50 1.08 -17.42
C LYS A 124 -3.20 2.50 -17.93
N GLU A 125 -3.32 3.50 -17.05
CA GLU A 125 -3.05 4.90 -17.35
C GLU A 125 -1.63 5.34 -17.01
N SER A 126 -0.77 4.42 -16.54
CA SER A 126 0.55 4.75 -15.95
C SER A 126 0.48 5.81 -14.84
N LYS A 127 -0.63 5.87 -14.11
CA LYS A 127 -0.83 6.82 -13.01
C LYS A 127 -0.67 6.12 -11.68
N PHE A 128 0.18 6.67 -10.82
CA PHE A 128 0.45 6.17 -9.48
C PHE A 128 0.50 7.36 -8.53
N MET A 129 -0.29 7.32 -7.47
CA MET A 129 -0.32 8.41 -6.51
C MET A 129 1.02 8.48 -5.78
N THR A 130 1.69 9.61 -5.90
CA THR A 130 2.96 9.87 -5.22
C THR A 130 2.74 10.18 -3.74
N ILE A 131 3.79 10.03 -2.93
CA ILE A 131 3.79 10.43 -1.52
C ILE A 131 3.47 11.93 -1.37
N ALA A 132 4.00 12.78 -2.25
CA ALA A 132 3.71 14.21 -2.25
C ALA A 132 2.20 14.49 -2.45
N GLN A 133 1.58 13.85 -3.45
CA GLN A 133 0.14 13.99 -3.71
C GLN A 133 -0.72 13.47 -2.55
N ALA A 134 -0.32 12.36 -1.92
CA ALA A 134 -1.00 11.82 -0.75
C ALA A 134 -0.97 12.81 0.43
N ILE A 135 0.22 13.37 0.71
CA ILE A 135 0.40 14.40 1.75
C ILE A 135 -0.41 15.66 1.43
N GLU A 136 -0.39 16.15 0.20
CA GLU A 136 -1.19 17.30 -0.23
C GLU A 136 -2.69 17.05 -0.07
N THR A 137 -3.15 15.82 -0.34
CA THR A 137 -4.54 15.42 -0.14
C THR A 137 -4.94 15.49 1.33
N LEU A 138 -4.10 14.96 2.23
CA LEU A 138 -4.33 15.02 3.68
C LEU A 138 -4.31 16.46 4.20
N LEU A 139 -3.34 17.29 3.80
CA LEU A 139 -3.27 18.71 4.15
C LEU A 139 -4.48 19.50 3.62
N GLY A 140 -4.96 19.16 2.43
CA GLY A 140 -6.15 19.78 1.84
C GLY A 140 -7.44 19.45 2.60
N ILE A 141 -7.53 18.27 3.20
CA ILE A 141 -8.65 17.90 4.10
C ILE A 141 -8.50 18.61 5.44
N GLU A 142 -7.30 18.60 6.05
CA GLU A 142 -7.02 19.33 7.30
C GLU A 142 -7.38 20.81 7.17
N GLY A 143 -6.99 21.49 6.09
CA GLY A 143 -7.28 22.91 5.89
C GLY A 143 -8.78 23.26 5.91
N LYS A 144 -9.65 22.29 5.54
CA LYS A 144 -11.11 22.43 5.59
C LYS A 144 -11.68 22.06 6.96
N ARG A 145 -11.19 20.98 7.55
CA ARG A 145 -11.74 20.39 8.78
C ARG A 145 -11.22 21.04 10.06
N LYS A 146 -9.96 21.45 10.07
CA LYS A 146 -9.27 22.09 11.20
C LYS A 146 -9.37 21.25 12.48
N GLU A 147 -9.10 19.96 12.34
CA GLU A 147 -9.20 18.97 13.41
C GLU A 147 -7.84 18.67 14.05
N ASP A 148 -6.76 19.25 13.54
CA ASP A 148 -5.36 19.07 14.00
C ASP A 148 -4.92 17.58 14.00
N VAL A 149 -5.32 16.85 12.97
CA VAL A 149 -4.94 15.45 12.75
C VAL A 149 -3.66 15.36 11.94
N PHE A 150 -3.51 16.21 10.90
CA PHE A 150 -2.39 16.09 9.97
C PHE A 150 -1.92 17.45 9.46
N ASN A 151 -0.67 17.81 9.73
CA ASN A 151 -0.08 19.08 9.31
C ASN A 151 1.35 18.89 8.76
N GLU A 152 1.96 19.98 8.27
CA GLU A 152 3.31 19.94 7.66
C GLU A 152 4.41 19.40 8.60
N ARG A 153 4.18 19.42 9.92
CA ARG A 153 5.10 18.90 10.94
C ARG A 153 4.82 17.45 11.32
N THR A 154 3.70 16.86 10.89
CA THR A 154 3.37 15.47 11.20
C THR A 154 4.47 14.55 10.70
N MET A 155 5.06 13.77 11.61
CA MET A 155 6.08 12.78 11.26
C MET A 155 5.45 11.66 10.45
N CYS A 156 6.10 11.28 9.36
CA CYS A 156 5.63 10.27 8.42
C CYS A 156 6.80 9.43 7.92
N ILE A 157 6.49 8.27 7.35
CA ILE A 157 7.46 7.43 6.64
C ILE A 157 6.96 7.24 5.22
N GLY A 158 7.72 7.76 4.25
CA GLY A 158 7.48 7.50 2.85
C GLY A 158 8.21 6.23 2.43
N CYS A 159 7.50 5.33 1.75
CA CYS A 159 8.04 4.06 1.29
C CYS A 159 7.81 3.91 -0.22
N ALA A 160 8.83 3.46 -0.94
CA ALA A 160 8.74 3.18 -2.37
C ALA A 160 9.37 1.83 -2.69
N ARG A 161 8.65 1.01 -3.47
CA ARG A 161 9.11 -0.28 -3.98
C ARG A 161 9.67 -1.19 -2.87
N VAL A 162 8.97 -1.25 -1.75
CA VAL A 162 9.34 -2.08 -0.59
C VAL A 162 9.54 -3.53 -1.03
N GLY A 163 10.66 -4.13 -0.62
CA GLY A 163 11.05 -5.50 -0.98
C GLY A 163 11.75 -5.67 -2.34
N SER A 164 12.03 -4.58 -3.07
CA SER A 164 12.85 -4.60 -4.30
C SER A 164 14.26 -4.06 -4.08
N GLU A 165 15.20 -4.38 -4.96
CA GLU A 165 16.55 -3.77 -4.98
C GLU A 165 16.53 -2.24 -5.11
N GLY A 166 15.47 -1.70 -5.72
CA GLY A 166 15.25 -0.27 -5.86
C GLY A 166 14.57 0.37 -4.66
N GLN A 167 14.39 -0.31 -3.52
CA GLN A 167 13.64 0.22 -2.37
C GLN A 167 14.15 1.61 -1.93
N LYS A 168 13.23 2.49 -1.57
CA LYS A 168 13.55 3.77 -0.93
C LYS A 168 12.61 4.01 0.25
N ILE A 169 13.18 4.31 1.41
CA ILE A 169 12.43 4.62 2.64
C ILE A 169 13.01 5.91 3.23
N ALA A 170 12.13 6.80 3.66
CA ALA A 170 12.53 8.04 4.32
C ALA A 170 11.55 8.38 5.44
N TYR A 171 12.10 8.74 6.59
CA TYR A 171 11.38 9.21 7.77
C TYR A 171 11.63 10.70 7.98
N GLY A 172 10.56 11.47 8.13
CA GLY A 172 10.63 12.93 8.25
C GLY A 172 9.26 13.56 8.40
N THR A 173 9.22 14.88 8.51
CA THR A 173 7.95 15.61 8.54
C THR A 173 7.26 15.52 7.18
N ALA A 174 5.94 15.60 7.16
CA ALA A 174 5.14 15.64 5.94
C ALA A 174 5.67 16.70 4.95
N GLY A 175 5.98 17.90 5.44
CA GLY A 175 6.50 18.98 4.60
C GLY A 175 7.87 18.73 3.99
N HIS A 176 8.70 17.93 4.67
CA HIS A 176 9.98 17.49 4.12
C HIS A 176 9.77 16.39 3.08
N LEU A 177 8.94 15.38 3.39
CA LEU A 177 8.71 14.24 2.51
C LEU A 177 8.05 14.59 1.17
N LYS A 178 7.27 15.68 1.09
CA LYS A 178 6.77 16.19 -0.20
C LYS A 178 7.88 16.52 -1.20
N LYS A 179 9.06 16.90 -0.71
CA LYS A 179 10.19 17.36 -1.53
C LYS A 179 11.16 16.24 -1.90
N VAL A 180 10.89 15.02 -1.43
CA VAL A 180 11.80 13.88 -1.57
C VAL A 180 11.50 13.13 -2.86
N ASP A 181 12.56 12.80 -3.62
CA ASP A 181 12.42 11.96 -4.80
C ASP A 181 12.49 10.48 -4.44
N PHE A 182 11.30 9.88 -4.31
CA PHE A 182 11.13 8.46 -4.06
C PHE A 182 11.37 7.58 -5.30
N GLY A 183 11.60 8.15 -6.49
CA GLY A 183 11.89 7.41 -7.72
C GLY A 183 10.63 6.91 -8.45
N LYS A 184 10.55 5.59 -8.69
CA LYS A 184 9.45 4.94 -9.43
C LYS A 184 8.35 4.35 -8.49
N PRO A 185 7.10 4.19 -8.93
CA PRO A 185 6.09 3.49 -8.15
C PRO A 185 6.44 2.00 -7.91
N PRO A 186 5.69 1.29 -7.02
CA PRO A 186 4.59 1.78 -6.19
C PRO A 186 5.06 2.43 -4.89
N TYR A 187 4.15 3.16 -4.25
CA TYR A 187 4.40 3.93 -3.04
C TYR A 187 3.40 3.59 -1.93
N SER A 188 3.82 3.76 -0.68
CA SER A 188 2.94 3.80 0.48
C SER A 188 3.40 4.91 1.43
N LEU A 189 2.47 5.43 2.23
CA LEU A 189 2.74 6.40 3.29
C LEU A 189 2.38 5.77 4.62
N ILE A 190 3.20 6.00 5.65
CA ILE A 190 2.89 5.56 7.01
C ILE A 190 2.89 6.78 7.92
N VAL A 191 1.88 6.89 8.77
CA VAL A 191 1.86 7.83 9.88
C VAL A 191 2.00 7.03 11.17
N PRO A 192 3.14 7.11 11.88
CA PRO A 192 3.29 6.43 13.15
C PRO A 192 2.35 7.06 14.20
N GLY A 193 1.69 6.20 15.00
CA GLY A 193 1.11 6.59 16.29
C GLY A 193 2.18 6.73 17.37
N GLU A 194 1.87 6.33 18.61
CA GLU A 194 2.82 6.36 19.72
C GLU A 194 4.01 5.44 19.42
N LEU A 195 5.24 5.91 19.62
CA LEU A 195 6.44 5.12 19.34
C LEU A 195 6.94 4.44 20.61
N HIS A 196 7.37 3.19 20.46
CA HIS A 196 8.19 2.51 21.44
C HIS A 196 9.65 2.95 21.27
N PHE A 197 10.46 2.97 22.33
CA PHE A 197 11.85 3.45 22.25
C PHE A 197 12.69 2.74 21.16
N MET A 198 12.48 1.43 20.99
CA MET A 198 13.12 0.65 19.92
C MET A 198 12.69 1.11 18.51
N GLU A 199 11.44 1.55 18.34
CA GLU A 199 10.95 2.08 17.07
C GLU A 199 11.57 3.43 16.76
N GLU A 200 11.75 4.30 17.76
CA GLU A 200 12.45 5.59 17.59
C GLU A 200 13.89 5.37 17.13
N GLU A 201 14.60 4.43 17.77
CA GLU A 201 15.97 4.07 17.40
C GLU A 201 16.04 3.49 15.98
N ALA A 202 15.12 2.59 15.62
CA ALA A 202 15.07 2.01 14.28
C ALA A 202 14.73 3.05 13.20
N LEU A 203 13.80 3.97 13.48
CA LEU A 203 13.42 5.04 12.55
C LEU A 203 14.55 6.04 12.29
N ALA A 204 15.51 6.17 13.22
CA ALA A 204 16.68 7.03 13.03
C ALA A 204 17.52 6.62 11.80
N ILE A 205 17.49 5.34 11.41
CA ILE A 205 18.16 4.82 10.20
C ILE A 205 17.58 5.46 8.93
N TRP A 206 16.28 5.72 8.93
CA TRP A 206 15.53 6.26 7.80
C TRP A 206 15.41 7.79 7.86
N LYS A 207 15.85 8.42 8.94
CA LYS A 207 15.72 9.87 9.14
C LYS A 207 16.50 10.63 8.07
N LEU A 208 15.82 11.52 7.37
CA LEU A 208 16.47 12.41 6.41
C LEU A 208 17.34 13.43 7.15
N PRO A 209 18.61 13.60 6.76
CA PRO A 209 19.43 14.70 7.27
C PRO A 209 18.82 16.05 6.86
N ASP A 210 18.97 17.06 7.72
CA ASP A 210 18.47 18.40 7.46
C ASP A 210 18.96 18.93 6.10
N GLY A 211 18.02 19.36 5.25
CA GLY A 211 18.32 19.90 3.92
C GLY A 211 18.57 18.88 2.80
N LYS A 212 18.55 17.56 3.07
CA LYS A 212 18.67 16.53 2.02
C LYS A 212 17.30 16.05 1.52
N THR A 213 17.19 15.76 0.23
CA THR A 213 15.95 15.29 -0.43
C THR A 213 16.06 13.85 -0.94
N GLU A 214 17.15 13.15 -0.62
CA GLU A 214 17.40 11.77 -1.05
C GLU A 214 17.18 10.80 0.12
N PRO A 215 16.36 9.74 -0.07
CA PRO A 215 16.16 8.68 0.91
C PRO A 215 17.44 7.90 1.23
N ASN A 216 17.59 7.45 2.48
CA ASN A 216 18.67 6.54 2.86
C ASN A 216 18.44 5.15 2.23
N GLN A 217 19.47 4.58 1.60
CA GLN A 217 19.46 3.23 1.01
C GLN A 217 20.15 2.18 1.90
N LYS A 218 20.25 2.41 3.21
CA LYS A 218 21.20 1.68 4.06
C LYS A 218 20.81 0.24 4.43
N ILE A 219 19.66 -0.29 3.97
CA ILE A 219 19.24 -1.69 4.19
C ILE A 219 18.46 -2.19 2.97
#